data_AF-A0A9E5TJA0-F1
#
_entry.id   AF-A0A9E5TJA0-F1
#
_cell.length_a   1.000
_cell.length_b   1.000
_cell.length_c   1.000
_cell.angle_alpha   90.00
_cell.angle_beta   90.00
_cell.angle_gamma   90.00
#
_symmetry.space_group_name_H-M   'P 1'
#
loop_
_entity.id
_entity.type
_entity.pdbx_description
1 polymer ?
#
loop_
_entity_poly.entity_id
_entity_poly.type
_entity_poly.pdbx_seq_one_letter_code
_entity_poly.pdbx_strand_id
1 'polypeptide(L)'
;LLVAPIRPIELLAAKMLPMAAVILTGFVTSLLEVVLIFGVPLQGSLLLFLTATVLFLFAAFGIGLSISSIAQNLQQALLASFFLVIPMVFLSGTMTPVDSMPALMQYMSYISPLRYFTDIGVGIFFKGVGLAALWPHFLALFGFGSLLLAFSAQRLGRRLT
;
A
#
# COMPACT_ATOMS: atom_id res chain seq x y z
N LEU A 1 -12.74 -6.59 -27.17
CA LEU A 1 -11.57 -5.67 -27.08
C LEU A 1 -10.51 -6.10 -28.09
N LEU A 2 -10.83 -6.08 -29.40
CA LEU A 2 -10.08 -6.78 -30.45
C LEU A 2 -9.56 -5.85 -31.58
N VAL A 3 -9.34 -4.55 -31.32
CA VAL A 3 -8.93 -3.61 -32.39
C VAL A 3 -7.83 -2.60 -31.99
N ALA A 4 -7.57 -2.37 -30.70
CA ALA A 4 -6.43 -1.54 -30.26
C ALA A 4 -5.43 -2.39 -29.47
N PRO A 5 -4.16 -2.51 -29.88
CA PRO A 5 -3.14 -3.23 -29.13
C PRO A 5 -2.73 -2.39 -27.91
N ILE A 6 -3.60 -2.30 -26.91
CA ILE A 6 -3.30 -1.65 -25.63
C ILE A 6 -2.38 -2.59 -24.86
N ARG A 7 -1.21 -2.10 -24.45
CA ARG A 7 -0.29 -2.92 -23.64
C ARG A 7 -0.93 -3.16 -22.26
N PRO A 8 -0.78 -4.34 -21.64
CA PRO A 8 -1.32 -4.61 -20.31
C PRO A 8 -0.95 -3.53 -19.27
N ILE A 9 0.25 -2.96 -19.37
CA ILE A 9 0.71 -1.89 -18.48
C ILE A 9 0.00 -0.55 -18.69
N GLU A 10 -0.40 -0.23 -19.92
CA GLU A 10 -1.17 0.99 -20.24
C GLU A 10 -2.58 0.88 -19.67
N LEU A 11 -3.19 -0.31 -19.78
CA LEU A 11 -4.51 -0.58 -19.20
C LEU A 11 -4.49 -0.53 -17.66
N LEU A 12 -3.43 -1.06 -17.04
CA LEU A 12 -3.24 -0.96 -15.59
C LEU A 12 -3.03 0.50 -15.15
N ALA A 13 -2.17 1.25 -15.84
CA ALA A 13 -1.90 2.65 -15.53
C ALA A 13 -3.15 3.52 -15.69
N ALA A 14 -3.93 3.32 -16.75
CA ALA A 14 -5.18 4.05 -16.99
C ALA A 14 -6.21 3.84 -15.88
N LYS A 15 -6.19 2.69 -15.19
CA LYS A 15 -7.06 2.41 -14.05
C LYS A 15 -6.49 2.92 -12.72
N MET A 16 -5.17 2.80 -12.53
CA MET A 16 -4.50 3.14 -11.28
C MET A 16 -4.39 4.65 -11.08
N LEU A 17 -4.08 5.43 -12.12
CA LEU A 17 -3.85 6.87 -11.99
C LEU A 17 -5.07 7.66 -11.47
N PRO A 18 -6.30 7.47 -12.00
CA PRO A 18 -7.47 8.15 -11.47
C PRO A 18 -7.76 7.76 -10.01
N MET A 19 -7.62 6.48 -9.68
CA MET A 19 -7.79 6.02 -8.30
C MET A 19 -6.72 6.57 -7.36
N ALA A 20 -5.48 6.64 -7.81
CA ALA A 20 -4.39 7.23 -7.04
C ALA A 20 -4.68 8.69 -6.72
N ALA A 21 -5.18 9.46 -7.69
CA ALA A 21 -5.55 10.86 -7.49
C ALA A 21 -6.64 11.02 -6.42
N VAL A 22 -7.70 10.20 -6.47
CA VAL A 22 -8.77 10.23 -5.47
C VAL A 22 -8.23 9.89 -4.08
N ILE A 23 -7.43 8.82 -3.96
CA ILE A 23 -6.92 8.39 -2.65
C ILE A 23 -5.90 9.40 -2.09
N LEU A 24 -5.02 9.94 -2.92
CA LEU A 24 -4.06 10.97 -2.49
C LEU A 24 -4.77 12.25 -2.07
N THR A 25 -5.83 12.64 -2.77
CA THR A 25 -6.64 13.80 -2.37
C THR A 25 -7.25 13.56 -0.99
N GLY A 26 -7.90 12.40 -0.78
CA GLY A 26 -8.45 12.01 0.51
C GLY A 26 -7.40 11.96 1.64
N PHE A 27 -6.21 11.44 1.32
CA PHE A 27 -5.10 11.40 2.27
C PHE A 27 -4.62 12.80 2.66
N VAL A 28 -4.44 13.69 1.69
CA VAL A 28 -4.03 15.08 1.95
C VAL A 28 -5.10 15.81 2.76
N THR A 29 -6.38 15.61 2.46
CA THR A 29 -7.47 16.21 3.25
C THR A 29 -7.47 15.71 4.69
N SER A 30 -7.34 14.40 4.91
CA SER A 30 -7.25 13.86 6.27
C SER A 30 -5.99 14.34 7.01
N LEU A 31 -4.87 14.49 6.31
CA LEU A 31 -3.64 15.04 6.87
C LEU A 31 -3.84 16.50 7.31
N LEU A 32 -4.50 17.32 6.49
CA LEU A 32 -4.83 18.71 6.83
C LEU A 32 -5.77 18.78 8.03
N GLU A 33 -6.77 17.91 8.12
CA GLU A 33 -7.66 17.84 9.28
C GLU A 33 -6.89 17.50 10.57
N VAL A 34 -6.00 16.51 10.54
CA VAL A 34 -5.16 16.13 11.68
C VAL A 34 -4.29 17.29 12.16
N VAL A 35 -3.68 18.04 11.24
CA VAL A 35 -2.78 19.15 11.59
C VAL A 35 -3.55 20.39 12.02
N LEU A 36 -4.60 20.77 11.29
CA LEU A 36 -5.28 22.06 11.46
C LEU A 36 -6.41 22.01 12.48
N ILE A 37 -7.18 20.91 12.53
CA ILE A 37 -8.36 20.77 13.40
C ILE A 37 -7.94 20.13 14.72
N PHE A 38 -7.20 19.01 14.65
CA PHE A 38 -6.78 18.28 15.85
C PHE A 38 -5.48 18.82 16.46
N GLY A 39 -4.79 19.74 15.79
CA GLY A 39 -3.59 20.39 16.31
C GLY A 39 -2.41 19.45 16.50
N VAL A 40 -2.39 18.30 15.82
CA VAL A 40 -1.29 17.32 15.90
C VAL A 40 -0.23 17.71 14.87
N PRO A 41 0.92 18.27 15.27
CA PRO A 41 1.91 18.72 14.32
C PRO A 41 2.62 17.53 13.67
N LEU A 42 2.82 17.60 12.35
CA LEU A 42 3.73 16.72 11.65
C LEU A 42 5.17 17.11 12.02
N GLN A 43 5.84 16.31 12.87
CA GLN A 43 7.19 16.65 13.31
C GLN A 43 8.27 16.47 12.22
N GLY A 44 8.09 15.52 11.32
CA GLY A 44 9.02 15.22 10.24
C GLY A 44 8.68 15.91 8.91
N SER A 45 9.25 15.38 7.82
CA SER A 45 9.07 15.95 6.48
C SER A 45 7.76 15.51 5.83
N LEU A 46 6.94 16.49 5.44
CA LEU A 46 5.72 16.27 4.63
C LEU A 46 6.03 15.55 3.32
N LEU A 47 7.11 15.93 2.64
CA LEU A 47 7.50 15.33 1.37
C LEU A 47 7.87 13.85 1.53
N LEU A 48 8.59 13.50 2.62
CA LEU A 48 8.89 12.09 2.92
C LEU A 48 7.61 11.30 3.18
N PHE A 49 6.64 11.89 3.90
CA PHE A 49 5.39 11.21 4.20
C PHE A 49 4.56 10.98 2.94
N LEU A 50 4.43 11.99 2.07
CA LEU A 50 3.75 11.85 0.78
C LEU A 50 4.42 10.81 -0.12
N THR A 51 5.76 10.76 -0.13
CA THR A 51 6.51 9.75 -0.89
C THR A 51 6.21 8.34 -0.37
N ALA A 52 6.16 8.15 0.95
CA ALA A 52 5.78 6.88 1.55
C ALA A 52 4.34 6.49 1.21
N THR A 53 3.40 7.45 1.20
CA THR A 53 2.01 7.22 0.80
C THR A 53 1.92 6.76 -0.64
N VAL A 54 2.64 7.38 -1.57
CA VAL A 54 2.66 6.95 -2.98
C VAL A 54 3.22 5.53 -3.12
N LEU A 55 4.30 5.21 -2.42
CA LEU A 55 4.86 3.84 -2.42
C LEU A 55 3.91 2.82 -1.80
N PHE A 56 3.20 3.19 -0.73
CA PHE A 56 2.19 2.33 -0.15
C PHE A 56 1.01 2.11 -1.09
N LEU A 57 0.54 3.14 -1.80
CA LEU A 57 -0.49 3.00 -2.83
C LEU A 57 -0.04 2.09 -3.97
N PHE A 58 1.23 2.22 -4.39
CA PHE A 58 1.83 1.33 -5.37
C PHE A 58 1.79 -0.14 -4.92
N ALA A 59 2.14 -0.42 -3.66
CA ALA A 59 1.99 -1.76 -3.06
C ALA A 59 0.54 -2.23 -2.96
N ALA A 60 -0.37 -1.37 -2.49
CA ALA A 60 -1.78 -1.68 -2.31
C ALA A 60 -2.48 -1.98 -3.65
N PHE A 61 -2.17 -1.22 -4.71
CA PHE A 61 -2.64 -1.54 -6.05
C PHE A 61 -2.11 -2.88 -6.54
N GLY A 62 -0.85 -3.21 -6.26
CA GLY A 62 -0.29 -4.52 -6.54
C GLY A 62 -1.11 -5.65 -5.90
N ILE A 63 -1.50 -5.51 -4.63
CA ILE A 63 -2.36 -6.47 -3.93
C ILE A 63 -3.72 -6.57 -4.63
N GLY A 64 -4.42 -5.45 -4.81
CA GLY A 64 -5.77 -5.44 -5.37
C GLY A 64 -5.83 -6.00 -6.79
N LEU A 65 -4.84 -5.67 -7.62
CA LEU A 65 -4.72 -6.21 -8.98
C LEU A 65 -4.36 -7.70 -8.97
N SER A 66 -3.51 -8.14 -8.05
CA SER A 66 -3.18 -9.56 -7.89
C SER A 66 -4.43 -10.36 -7.56
N ILE A 67 -5.21 -9.91 -6.59
CA ILE A 67 -6.48 -10.54 -6.21
C ILE A 67 -7.44 -10.59 -7.41
N SER A 68 -7.63 -9.46 -8.09
CA SER A 68 -8.50 -9.37 -9.27
C SER A 68 -8.05 -10.27 -10.42
N SER A 69 -6.74 -10.47 -10.59
CA SER A 69 -6.18 -11.32 -11.64
C SER A 69 -6.32 -12.82 -11.33
N ILE A 70 -6.49 -13.18 -10.06
CA ILE A 70 -6.67 -14.56 -9.59
C ILE A 70 -8.14 -14.94 -9.57
N ALA A 71 -8.99 -14.05 -9.06
CA ALA A 71 -10.42 -14.29 -8.91
C ALA A 71 -11.11 -14.58 -10.25
N GLN A 72 -12.13 -15.43 -10.20
CA GLN A 72 -12.99 -15.79 -11.34
C GLN A 72 -14.23 -14.90 -11.42
N ASN A 73 -14.65 -14.31 -10.30
CA ASN A 73 -15.80 -13.41 -10.22
C ASN A 73 -15.61 -12.34 -9.12
N LEU A 74 -16.51 -11.35 -9.10
CA LEU A 74 -16.44 -10.24 -8.15
C LEU A 74 -16.57 -10.71 -6.70
N GLN A 75 -17.47 -11.64 -6.41
CA GLN A 75 -17.70 -12.11 -5.04
C GLN A 75 -16.46 -12.80 -4.45
N GLN A 76 -15.76 -13.60 -5.24
CA GLN A 76 -14.50 -14.22 -4.85
C GLN A 76 -13.41 -13.16 -4.61
N ALA A 77 -13.32 -12.14 -5.46
CA ALA A 77 -12.36 -11.05 -5.27
C ALA A 77 -12.61 -10.28 -3.96
N LEU A 78 -13.89 -10.01 -3.64
CA LEU A 78 -14.28 -9.34 -2.40
C LEU A 78 -13.94 -10.18 -1.17
N LEU A 79 -14.29 -11.48 -1.18
CA LEU A 79 -13.96 -12.40 -0.08
C LEU A 79 -12.45 -12.52 0.12
N ALA A 80 -11.68 -12.71 -0.96
CA ALA A 80 -10.23 -12.78 -0.89
C ALA A 80 -9.60 -11.48 -0.37
N SER A 81 -10.13 -10.33 -0.78
CA SER A 81 -9.69 -9.03 -0.26
C SER A 81 -9.94 -8.93 1.24
N PHE A 82 -11.11 -9.36 1.71
CA PHE A 82 -11.44 -9.35 3.13
C PHE A 82 -10.49 -10.25 3.94
N PHE A 83 -10.26 -11.48 3.47
CA PHE A 83 -9.35 -12.44 4.12
C PHE A 83 -7.88 -11.99 4.13
N LEU A 84 -7.45 -11.14 3.20
CA LEU A 84 -6.07 -10.62 3.17
C LEU A 84 -5.93 -9.32 3.97
N VAL A 85 -6.86 -8.37 3.80
CA VAL A 85 -6.77 -7.04 4.40
C VAL A 85 -6.93 -7.10 5.91
N ILE A 86 -7.86 -7.92 6.44
CA ILE A 86 -8.09 -8.00 7.88
C ILE A 86 -6.82 -8.45 8.62
N PRO A 87 -6.19 -9.61 8.30
CA PRO A 87 -4.93 -10.00 8.92
C PRO A 87 -3.80 -8.98 8.72
N MET A 88 -3.74 -8.33 7.55
CA MET A 88 -2.74 -7.29 7.30
C MET A 88 -2.86 -6.10 8.26
N VAL A 89 -4.08 -5.69 8.59
CA VAL A 89 -4.34 -4.63 9.58
C VAL A 89 -3.90 -5.10 10.98
N PHE A 90 -4.26 -6.32 11.40
CA PHE A 90 -3.81 -6.86 12.69
C PHE A 90 -2.28 -6.93 12.81
N LEU A 91 -1.61 -7.33 11.73
CA LEU A 91 -0.15 -7.44 11.68
C LEU A 91 0.57 -6.10 11.46
N SER A 92 -0.15 -5.01 11.17
CA SER A 92 0.46 -3.71 10.81
C SER A 92 1.10 -2.95 11.96
N GLY A 93 0.89 -3.36 13.21
CA GLY A 93 1.34 -2.61 14.38
C GLY A 93 0.36 -1.52 14.86
N THR A 94 -0.73 -1.26 14.14
CA THR A 94 -1.70 -0.20 14.48
C THR A 94 -2.59 -0.54 15.68
N MET A 95 -3.00 -1.80 15.82
CA MET A 95 -3.84 -2.27 16.93
C MET A 95 -3.02 -2.67 18.16
N THR A 96 -1.86 -3.27 17.92
CA THR A 96 -0.92 -3.72 18.95
C THR A 96 0.48 -3.47 18.42
N PRO A 97 1.38 -2.82 19.18
CA PRO A 97 2.77 -2.65 18.77
C PRO A 97 3.39 -3.99 18.40
N VAL A 98 4.14 -4.04 17.30
CA VAL A 98 4.69 -5.30 16.78
C VAL A 98 5.60 -5.97 17.82
N ASP A 99 6.39 -5.19 18.57
CA ASP A 99 7.30 -5.70 19.60
C ASP A 99 6.57 -6.40 20.77
N SER A 100 5.28 -6.08 20.97
CA SER A 100 4.44 -6.70 22.00
C SER A 100 3.70 -7.96 21.51
N MET A 101 3.80 -8.30 20.23
CA MET A 101 3.16 -9.51 19.68
C MET A 101 3.97 -10.76 20.02
N PRO A 102 3.37 -11.96 20.07
CA PRO A 102 4.11 -13.22 20.14
C PRO A 102 5.07 -13.38 18.96
N ALA A 103 6.20 -14.07 19.16
CA ALA A 103 7.28 -14.18 18.17
C ALA A 103 6.80 -14.60 16.77
N LEU A 104 5.86 -15.55 16.68
CA LEU A 104 5.29 -15.98 15.40
C LEU A 104 4.61 -14.83 14.65
N MET A 105 3.81 -14.02 15.33
CA MET A 105 3.09 -12.88 14.73
C MET A 105 4.08 -11.78 14.32
N GLN A 106 5.16 -11.58 15.08
CA GLN A 106 6.22 -10.65 14.69
C GLN A 106 6.84 -11.05 13.35
N TYR A 107 7.16 -12.33 13.15
CA TYR A 107 7.67 -12.80 11.87
C TYR A 107 6.65 -12.67 10.74
N MET A 108 5.38 -13.01 11.00
CA MET A 108 4.31 -12.87 9.99
C MET A 108 4.10 -11.42 9.55
N SER A 109 4.32 -10.46 10.45
CA SER A 109 4.08 -9.05 10.14
C SER A 109 4.99 -8.49 9.04
N TYR A 110 6.15 -9.09 8.78
CA TYR A 110 7.02 -8.70 7.67
C TYR A 110 6.37 -8.89 6.28
N ILE A 111 5.32 -9.71 6.19
CA ILE A 111 4.55 -9.94 4.96
C ILE A 111 3.57 -8.78 4.69
N SER A 112 3.23 -7.98 5.70
CA SER A 112 2.27 -6.89 5.58
C SER A 112 2.96 -5.61 5.11
N PRO A 113 2.77 -5.12 3.86
CA PRO A 113 3.27 -3.81 3.46
C PRO A 113 2.73 -2.68 4.34
N LEU A 114 1.54 -2.85 4.91
CA LEU A 114 0.93 -1.88 5.83
C LEU A 114 1.78 -1.69 7.10
N ARG A 115 2.52 -2.72 7.57
CA ARG A 115 3.47 -2.57 8.69
C ARG A 115 4.48 -1.46 8.40
N TYR A 116 5.14 -1.53 7.25
CA TYR A 116 6.20 -0.59 6.88
C TYR A 116 5.65 0.84 6.72
N PHE A 117 4.44 0.99 6.20
CA PHE A 117 3.79 2.30 6.12
C PHE A 117 3.43 2.87 7.50
N THR A 118 2.90 2.03 8.41
CA THR A 118 2.62 2.42 9.79
C THR A 118 3.90 2.84 10.53
N ASP A 119 4.99 2.09 10.39
CA ASP A 119 6.28 2.40 11.01
C ASP A 119 6.84 3.74 10.51
N ILE A 120 6.73 4.02 9.20
CA ILE A 120 7.06 5.32 8.61
C ILE A 120 6.16 6.41 9.18
N GLY A 121 4.85 6.18 9.24
CA GLY A 121 3.87 7.12 9.78
C GLY A 121 4.23 7.53 11.20
N VAL A 122 4.42 6.56 12.11
CA VAL A 122 4.81 6.83 13.50
C VAL A 122 6.16 7.55 13.57
N GLY A 123 7.13 7.13 12.75
CA GLY A 123 8.45 7.75 12.67
C GLY A 123 8.40 9.22 12.28
N ILE A 124 7.65 9.57 11.23
CA ILE A 124 7.58 10.94 10.72
C ILE A 124 6.67 11.81 11.60
N PHE A 125 5.47 11.33 11.94
CA PHE A 125 4.49 12.14 12.66
C PHE A 125 4.91 12.44 14.10
N PHE A 126 5.34 11.41 14.84
CA PHE A 126 5.54 11.52 16.28
C PHE A 126 7.01 11.63 16.68
N LYS A 127 7.93 11.06 15.89
CA LYS A 127 9.37 11.01 16.23
C LYS A 127 10.22 11.98 15.40
N GLY A 128 9.68 12.55 14.31
CA GLY A 128 10.41 13.46 13.42
C GLY A 128 11.64 12.85 12.73
N VAL A 129 11.73 11.51 12.64
CA VAL A 129 12.89 10.86 12.02
C VAL A 129 12.89 11.01 10.49
N GLY A 130 14.08 11.25 9.94
CA GLY A 130 14.31 11.40 8.50
C GLY A 130 14.53 10.08 7.76
N LEU A 131 14.81 10.19 6.47
CA LEU A 131 14.99 9.06 5.56
C LEU A 131 16.12 8.10 5.99
N ALA A 132 17.18 8.60 6.63
CA ALA A 132 18.30 7.78 7.09
C ALA A 132 17.89 6.65 8.05
N ALA A 133 16.84 6.85 8.85
CA ALA A 133 16.30 5.81 9.72
C ALA A 133 15.22 4.97 9.02
N LEU A 134 14.49 5.55 8.06
CA LEU A 134 13.29 4.97 7.49
C LEU A 134 13.50 4.26 6.14
N TRP A 135 14.65 4.44 5.49
CA TRP A 135 14.91 3.90 4.15
C TRP A 135 14.61 2.40 3.98
N PRO A 136 14.81 1.49 4.97
CA PRO A 136 14.48 0.09 4.78
C PRO A 136 12.97 -0.12 4.57
N HIS A 137 12.13 0.67 5.23
CA HIS A 137 10.67 0.62 5.06
C HIS A 137 10.24 1.13 3.69
N PHE A 138 10.87 2.20 3.18
CA PHE A 138 10.64 2.68 1.81
C PHE A 138 11.02 1.63 0.78
N LEU A 139 12.17 0.99 0.96
CA LEU A 139 12.64 -0.08 0.08
C LEU A 139 11.71 -1.29 0.11
N ALA A 140 11.22 -1.68 1.29
CA ALA A 140 10.24 -2.76 1.43
C ALA A 140 8.94 -2.45 0.68
N LEU A 141 8.37 -1.25 0.83
CA LEU A 141 7.17 -0.84 0.11
C LEU A 141 7.36 -0.87 -1.41
N PHE A 142 8.50 -0.34 -1.90
CA PHE A 142 8.86 -0.39 -3.31
C PHE A 142 9.00 -1.83 -3.82
N GLY A 143 9.64 -2.70 -3.03
CA GLY A 143 9.78 -4.12 -3.32
C GLY A 143 8.44 -4.83 -3.43
N PHE A 144 7.55 -4.66 -2.45
CA PHE A 144 6.20 -5.23 -2.46
C PHE A 144 5.40 -4.79 -3.68
N GLY A 145 5.35 -3.48 -3.97
CA GLY A 145 4.63 -2.97 -5.12
C GLY A 145 5.19 -3.49 -6.45
N SER A 146 6.51 -3.51 -6.60
CA SER A 146 7.16 -4.00 -7.82
C SER A 146 6.86 -5.48 -8.06
N LEU A 147 7.00 -6.32 -7.03
CA LEU A 147 6.74 -7.76 -7.13
C LEU A 147 5.28 -8.07 -7.46
N LEU A 148 4.34 -7.44 -6.76
CA LEU A 148 2.91 -7.72 -6.93
C LEU A 148 2.35 -7.18 -8.25
N LEU A 149 2.81 -6.01 -8.71
CA LEU A 149 2.42 -5.48 -10.01
C LEU A 149 3.05 -6.26 -11.15
N ALA A 150 4.31 -6.67 -11.03
CA ALA A 150 4.93 -7.56 -12.02
C ALA A 150 4.18 -8.89 -12.14
N PHE A 151 3.82 -9.50 -11.01
CA PHE A 151 2.99 -10.71 -10.98
C PHE A 151 1.63 -10.50 -11.66
N SER A 152 0.94 -9.41 -11.34
CA SER A 152 -0.35 -9.06 -11.94
C SER A 152 -0.26 -8.85 -13.45
N ALA A 153 0.76 -8.13 -13.92
CA ALA A 153 0.98 -7.84 -15.33
C ALA A 153 1.27 -9.12 -16.14
N GLN A 154 2.12 -10.00 -15.61
CA GLN A 154 2.41 -11.29 -16.25
C GLN A 154 1.16 -12.17 -16.38
N ARG A 155 0.34 -12.23 -15.34
CA ARG A 155 -0.89 -13.04 -15.33
C ARG A 155 -1.94 -12.49 -16.29
N LEU A 156 -2.04 -11.16 -16.42
CA LEU A 156 -2.94 -10.53 -17.37
C LEU A 156 -2.50 -10.78 -18.82
N GLY A 157 -1.19 -10.72 -19.10
CA GLY A 157 -0.63 -11.05 -20.41
C GLY A 157 -0.95 -12.48 -20.85
N ARG A 158 -0.86 -13.46 -19.93
CA ARG A 158 -1.21 -14.87 -20.19
C ARG A 158 -2.70 -15.13 -20.44
N ARG A 159 -3.60 -14.21 -20.06
CA ARG A 159 -5.04 -14.33 -20.36
C ARG A 159 -5.42 -13.74 -21.71
N LEU A 160 -4.57 -12.90 -22.28
CA LEU A 160 -4.78 -12.20 -23.55
C LEU A 160 -4.08 -12.87 -24.74
N THR A 161 -3.21 -13.85 -24.47
CA THR A 161 -2.58 -14.75 -25.45
C THR A 161 -3.29 -16.10 -25.43
#